data_AF-A0A4Y7PRQ1-F1
#
_entry.id   AF-A0A4Y7PRQ1-F1
#
_cell.length_a   1.000
_cell.length_b   1.000
_cell.length_c   1.000
_cell.angle_alpha   90.00
_cell.angle_beta   90.00
_cell.angle_gamma   90.00
#
_symmetry.space_group_name_H-M   'P 1'
#
loop_
_entity.id
_entity.type
_entity.pdbx_description
1 polymer ?
#
loop_
_entity_poly.entity_id
_entity_poly.type
_entity_poly.pdbx_seq_one_letter_code
_entity_poly.pdbx_strand_id
1 'polypeptide(L)'
;MASSVYSMVLFGCQNESYDWLAGRHTFHNDFLRRVRVHGSSTRQFKKSGETVVVSHEQYIRIVHNHAPSLQQPETAAGTAGDIELDAHARAITQFIRCRLKEEDADENALFLVTAQHLTIARALTRRSCSSGLMPHSAWVDLIERTAQEFGYFFQLADDYNIEIHAELQYYEQDLVTWTLGSSPLEVIE
;
A
#
# COMPACT_ATOMS: atom_id res chain seq x y z
N MET A 1 16.71 22.56 -19.70
CA MET A 1 15.35 22.21 -20.16
C MET A 1 14.51 21.96 -18.93
N ALA A 2 13.33 22.59 -18.81
CA ALA A 2 12.45 22.33 -17.68
C ALA A 2 11.90 20.90 -17.81
N SER A 3 12.30 20.00 -16.90
CA SER A 3 11.65 18.69 -16.77
C SER A 3 10.21 18.96 -16.34
N SER A 4 9.24 18.46 -17.11
CA SER A 4 7.84 18.56 -16.76
C SER A 4 7.63 17.94 -15.37
N VAL A 5 6.79 18.55 -14.53
CA VAL A 5 6.40 17.96 -13.23
C VAL A 5 5.92 16.50 -13.40
N TYR A 6 5.32 16.20 -14.55
CA TYR A 6 4.90 14.85 -14.94
C TYR A 6 6.08 13.89 -15.14
N SER A 7 7.11 14.30 -15.87
CA SER A 7 8.31 13.47 -16.07
C SER A 7 9.08 13.29 -14.77
N MET A 8 9.11 14.32 -13.93
CA MET A 8 9.75 14.24 -12.63
C MET A 8 9.09 13.23 -11.69
N VAL A 9 7.76 13.08 -11.78
CA VAL A 9 6.97 12.19 -10.92
C VAL A 9 7.02 10.74 -11.39
N LEU A 10 7.00 10.52 -12.71
CA LEU A 10 7.09 9.17 -13.28
C LEU A 10 8.53 8.65 -13.40
N PHE A 11 9.48 9.56 -13.60
CA PHE A 11 10.86 9.26 -13.93
C PHE A 11 11.84 10.03 -13.03
N GLY A 12 11.50 10.30 -11.76
CA GLY A 12 12.46 10.85 -10.77
C GLY A 12 13.05 12.23 -11.07
N CYS A 13 13.87 12.74 -10.14
CA CYS A 13 14.51 14.06 -10.28
C CYS A 13 15.82 14.07 -11.08
N GLN A 14 16.32 12.90 -11.49
CA GLN A 14 17.65 12.78 -12.10
C GLN A 14 17.55 12.37 -13.56
N ASN A 15 18.47 12.89 -14.40
CA ASN A 15 18.65 12.49 -15.80
C ASN A 15 19.19 11.05 -15.94
N GLU A 16 18.75 10.13 -15.07
CA GLU A 16 19.16 8.74 -15.17
C GLU A 16 18.46 8.10 -16.38
N SER A 17 19.10 7.12 -17.00
CA SER A 17 18.43 6.30 -18.02
C SER A 17 17.65 5.18 -17.32
N TYR A 18 16.47 4.84 -17.83
CA TYR A 18 15.72 3.64 -17.40
C TYR A 18 16.33 2.34 -17.96
N ASP A 19 17.38 2.44 -18.78
CA ASP A 19 17.95 1.30 -19.53
C ASP A 19 18.79 0.33 -18.68
N TRP A 20 19.07 0.67 -17.42
CA TRP A 20 19.94 -0.12 -16.54
C TRP A 20 19.30 -0.36 -15.17
N LEU A 21 19.64 -1.51 -14.56
CA LEU A 21 19.00 -2.04 -13.36
C LEU A 21 18.97 -1.03 -12.19
N ALA A 22 20.10 -0.39 -11.89
CA ALA A 22 20.19 0.59 -10.79
C ALA A 22 19.30 1.81 -11.04
N GLY A 23 19.26 2.34 -12.26
CA GLY A 23 18.38 3.45 -12.62
C GLY A 23 16.90 3.09 -12.45
N ARG A 24 16.49 1.88 -12.88
CA ARG A 24 15.11 1.38 -12.68
C ARG A 24 14.72 1.39 -11.19
N HIS A 25 15.61 0.92 -10.31
CA HIS A 25 15.37 0.97 -8.87
C HIS A 25 15.28 2.39 -8.32
N THR A 26 16.15 3.31 -8.74
CA THR A 26 16.07 4.74 -8.36
C THR A 26 14.72 5.33 -8.74
N PHE A 27 14.24 5.06 -9.96
CA PHE A 27 12.94 5.56 -10.41
C PHE A 27 11.78 5.01 -9.60
N HIS A 28 11.77 3.70 -9.33
CA HIS A 28 10.72 3.08 -8.54
C HIS A 28 10.67 3.64 -7.12
N ASN A 29 11.84 3.83 -6.50
CA ASN A 29 11.97 4.43 -5.18
C ASN A 29 11.46 5.88 -5.14
N ASP A 30 11.86 6.70 -6.12
CA ASP A 30 11.43 8.08 -6.23
C ASP A 30 9.92 8.21 -6.44
N PHE A 31 9.32 7.30 -7.22
CA PHE A 31 7.87 7.24 -7.39
C PHE A 31 7.17 6.92 -6.06
N LEU A 32 7.58 5.86 -5.37
CA LEU A 32 6.96 5.42 -4.11
C LEU A 32 7.04 6.48 -3.01
N ARG A 33 8.15 7.24 -2.95
CA ARG A 33 8.30 8.38 -2.03
C ARG A 33 7.29 9.49 -2.27
N ARG A 34 6.70 9.58 -3.46
CA ARG A 34 5.68 10.57 -3.84
C ARG A 34 4.25 10.06 -3.64
N VAL A 35 4.07 8.76 -3.41
CA VAL A 35 2.76 8.19 -3.07
C VAL A 35 2.31 8.67 -1.69
N ARG A 36 1.05 9.06 -1.59
CA ARG A 36 0.35 9.44 -0.36
C ARG A 36 -0.98 8.69 -0.30
N VAL A 37 -1.32 8.20 0.88
CA VAL A 37 -2.54 7.42 1.11
C VAL A 37 -3.47 8.27 1.98
N HIS A 38 -4.70 8.48 1.56
CA HIS A 38 -5.67 9.24 2.36
C HIS A 38 -6.73 8.31 2.99
N GLY A 39 -6.99 8.53 4.28
CA GLY A 39 -8.15 8.04 5.01
C GLY A 39 -9.15 9.18 5.09
N SER A 40 -10.44 8.89 5.00
CA SER A 40 -11.53 9.83 4.77
C SER A 40 -11.35 11.30 5.27
N SER A 41 -11.61 12.21 4.32
CA SER A 41 -12.26 13.52 4.41
C SER A 41 -11.67 14.73 5.17
N THR A 42 -10.41 14.77 5.62
CA THR A 42 -9.85 16.07 6.13
C THR A 42 -8.54 16.56 5.52
N ARG A 43 -7.75 15.70 4.88
CA ARG A 43 -6.53 16.12 4.18
C ARG A 43 -6.75 16.17 2.68
N GLN A 44 -7.10 17.36 2.19
CA GLN A 44 -6.94 17.66 0.77
C GLN A 44 -5.46 17.82 0.46
N PHE A 45 -4.87 16.79 -0.14
CA PHE A 45 -3.56 16.92 -0.77
C PHE A 45 -3.70 17.88 -1.96
N LYS A 46 -2.88 18.94 -1.98
CA LYS A 46 -2.83 19.84 -3.12
C LYS A 46 -2.50 18.99 -4.36
N LYS A 47 -3.34 19.03 -5.40
CA LYS A 47 -3.07 18.39 -6.71
C LYS A 47 -1.88 19.10 -7.38
N SER A 48 -0.67 19.04 -6.80
CA SER A 48 0.52 19.77 -7.29
C SER A 48 1.25 19.05 -8.41
N GLY A 49 0.68 17.98 -8.97
CA GLY A 49 1.37 17.12 -9.95
C GLY A 49 2.41 16.20 -9.32
N GLU A 50 3.12 16.70 -8.29
CA GLU A 50 4.27 16.11 -7.59
C GLU A 50 3.93 14.90 -6.69
N THR A 51 2.68 14.79 -6.24
CA THR A 51 2.22 13.71 -5.36
C THR A 51 1.24 12.78 -6.08
N VAL A 52 1.34 11.48 -5.79
CA VAL A 52 0.38 10.48 -6.24
C VAL A 52 -0.49 10.12 -5.05
N VAL A 53 -1.76 10.53 -5.07
CA VAL A 53 -2.70 10.33 -3.97
C VAL A 53 -3.61 9.16 -4.31
N VAL A 54 -3.77 8.22 -3.38
CA VAL A 54 -4.67 7.07 -3.50
C VAL A 54 -5.45 6.85 -2.20
N SER A 55 -6.63 6.24 -2.29
CA SER A 55 -7.40 5.89 -1.10
C SER A 55 -6.73 4.77 -0.31
N HIS A 56 -7.05 4.66 0.97
CA HIS A 56 -6.58 3.55 1.81
C HIS A 56 -6.92 2.17 1.23
N GLU A 57 -8.14 2.00 0.71
CA GLU A 57 -8.58 0.76 0.08
C GLU A 57 -7.75 0.41 -1.17
N GLN A 58 -7.51 1.42 -2.02
CA GLN A 58 -6.66 1.26 -3.21
C GLN A 58 -5.23 0.86 -2.81
N TYR A 59 -4.68 1.51 -1.78
CA TYR A 59 -3.38 1.18 -1.22
C TYR A 59 -3.31 -0.28 -0.73
N ILE A 60 -4.25 -0.71 0.12
CA ILE A 60 -4.32 -2.10 0.61
C ILE A 60 -4.33 -3.07 -0.57
N ARG A 61 -5.22 -2.84 -1.55
CA ARG A 61 -5.34 -3.70 -2.73
C ARG A 61 -4.02 -3.79 -3.51
N ILE A 62 -3.33 -2.67 -3.72
CA ILE A 62 -2.05 -2.65 -4.44
C ILE A 62 -0.98 -3.41 -3.66
N VAL A 63 -0.88 -3.17 -2.35
CA VAL A 63 0.07 -3.87 -1.46
C VAL A 63 -0.19 -5.38 -1.43
N HIS A 64 -1.45 -5.79 -1.32
CA HIS A 64 -1.86 -7.19 -1.35
C HIS A 64 -1.55 -7.88 -2.67
N ASN A 65 -1.67 -7.18 -3.80
CA ASN A 65 -1.31 -7.72 -5.11
C ASN A 65 0.22 -7.78 -5.33
N HIS A 66 0.96 -6.87 -4.69
CA HIS A 66 2.40 -6.78 -4.82
C HIS A 66 3.12 -7.90 -4.06
N ALA A 67 2.68 -8.22 -2.83
CA ALA A 67 3.38 -9.18 -1.99
C ALA A 67 3.49 -10.61 -2.57
N PRO A 68 2.45 -11.22 -3.17
CA PRO A 68 2.56 -12.53 -3.83
C PRO A 68 3.51 -12.51 -5.03
N SER A 69 3.58 -11.39 -5.76
CA SER A 69 4.48 -11.24 -6.91
C SER A 69 5.96 -11.34 -6.49
N LEU A 70 6.26 -10.98 -5.25
CA LEU A 70 7.60 -11.10 -4.68
C LEU A 70 7.86 -12.51 -4.14
N GLN A 71 6.83 -13.27 -3.76
CA GLN A 71 6.97 -14.63 -3.21
C GLN A 71 7.11 -15.72 -4.27
N GLN A 72 7.04 -15.40 -5.56
CA GLN A 72 7.19 -16.40 -6.61
C GLN A 72 8.60 -16.99 -6.59
N PRO A 73 8.73 -18.33 -6.50
CA PRO A 73 10.04 -18.98 -6.65
C PRO A 73 10.58 -18.67 -8.04
N GLU A 74 11.89 -18.46 -8.15
CA GLU A 74 12.60 -18.17 -9.40
C GLU A 74 12.29 -19.26 -10.45
N THR A 75 11.25 -19.07 -11.25
CA THR A 75 10.91 -19.97 -12.34
C THR A 75 11.75 -19.59 -13.55
N ALA A 76 12.94 -20.21 -13.61
CA ALA A 76 13.72 -20.63 -14.78
C ALA A 76 13.94 -19.69 -16.00
N ALA A 77 13.48 -18.45 -16.04
CA ALA A 77 13.62 -17.58 -17.22
C ALA A 77 14.07 -16.13 -16.93
N GLY A 78 14.05 -15.67 -15.67
CA GLY A 78 14.47 -14.32 -15.28
C GLY A 78 15.38 -14.34 -14.07
N THR A 79 16.30 -13.36 -13.97
CA THR A 79 17.06 -13.16 -12.73
C THR A 79 16.14 -12.64 -11.63
N ALA A 80 16.42 -12.96 -10.36
CA ALA A 80 15.62 -12.51 -9.20
C ALA A 80 15.32 -10.99 -9.22
N GLY A 81 16.29 -10.18 -9.68
CA GLY A 81 16.15 -8.74 -9.79
C GLY A 81 15.18 -8.28 -10.87
N ASP A 82 15.07 -9.00 -12.00
CA ASP A 82 14.12 -8.64 -13.07
C ASP A 82 12.67 -8.95 -12.66
N ILE A 83 12.44 -10.08 -11.98
CA ILE A 83 11.11 -10.44 -11.45
C ILE A 83 10.63 -9.41 -10.43
N GLU A 84 11.54 -8.96 -9.56
CA GLU A 84 11.26 -7.94 -8.57
C GLU A 84 10.93 -6.58 -9.23
N LEU A 85 11.75 -6.13 -10.17
CA LEU A 85 11.53 -4.88 -10.89
C LEU A 85 10.20 -4.89 -11.66
N ASP A 86 9.83 -6.02 -12.25
CA ASP A 86 8.55 -6.16 -12.92
C ASP A 86 7.38 -6.13 -11.92
N ALA A 87 7.54 -6.72 -10.73
CA ALA A 87 6.55 -6.63 -9.66
C ALA A 87 6.36 -5.18 -9.17
N HIS A 88 7.45 -4.43 -9.01
CA HIS A 88 7.42 -3.00 -8.68
C HIS A 88 6.76 -2.18 -9.78
N ALA A 89 7.14 -2.39 -11.04
CA ALA A 89 6.56 -1.69 -12.18
C ALA A 89 5.05 -1.95 -12.31
N ARG A 90 4.59 -3.18 -12.04
CA ARG A 90 3.16 -3.51 -11.99
C ARG A 90 2.43 -2.74 -10.89
N ALA A 91 2.99 -2.68 -9.68
CA ALA A 91 2.40 -1.93 -8.57
C ALA A 91 2.35 -0.42 -8.85
N ILE A 92 3.43 0.16 -9.38
CA ILE A 92 3.49 1.57 -9.82
C ILE A 92 2.42 1.85 -10.87
N THR A 93 2.25 0.96 -11.84
CA THR A 93 1.20 1.08 -12.85
C THR A 93 -0.20 1.08 -12.22
N GLN A 94 -0.43 0.29 -11.16
CA GLN A 94 -1.70 0.31 -10.44
C GLN A 94 -1.91 1.64 -9.69
N PHE A 95 -0.90 2.20 -9.02
CA PHE A 95 -0.98 3.53 -8.41
C PHE A 95 -1.33 4.61 -9.43
N ILE A 96 -0.69 4.58 -10.61
CA ILE A 96 -0.98 5.53 -11.70
C ILE A 96 -2.44 5.37 -12.20
N ARG A 97 -2.92 4.13 -12.35
CA ARG A 97 -4.31 3.86 -12.78
C ARG A 97 -5.33 4.37 -11.77
N CYS A 98 -5.08 4.22 -10.48
CA CYS A 98 -5.93 4.77 -9.42
C CYS A 98 -6.02 6.29 -9.47
N ARG A 99 -4.95 6.98 -9.91
CA ARG A 99 -5.00 8.44 -10.11
C ARG A 99 -5.81 8.86 -11.35
N LEU A 100 -5.83 8.02 -12.40
CA LEU A 100 -6.53 8.33 -13.66
C LEU A 100 -8.04 8.10 -13.57
N LYS A 101 -8.45 7.12 -12.77
CA LYS A 101 -9.85 6.86 -12.48
C LYS A 101 -10.15 7.60 -11.18
N GLU A 102 -10.80 8.76 -11.26
CA GLU A 102 -11.50 9.33 -10.10
C GLU A 102 -12.65 8.38 -9.75
N GLU A 103 -12.33 7.24 -9.13
CA GLU A 103 -13.30 6.46 -8.39
C GLU A 103 -13.52 7.21 -7.09
N ASP A 104 -14.73 7.71 -6.89
CA ASP A 104 -15.16 8.32 -5.63
C ASP A 104 -14.86 7.33 -4.51
N ALA A 105 -13.83 7.62 -3.72
CA ALA A 105 -13.60 6.90 -2.49
C ALA A 105 -14.82 7.16 -1.62
N ASP A 106 -15.51 6.09 -1.21
CA ASP A 106 -16.59 6.23 -0.23
C ASP A 106 -16.00 6.90 1.01
N GLU A 107 -16.35 8.17 1.23
CA GLU A 107 -15.85 8.96 2.36
C GLU A 107 -16.31 8.36 3.70
N ASN A 108 -17.26 7.44 3.68
CA ASN A 108 -17.75 6.71 4.85
C ASN A 108 -17.18 5.30 4.97
N ALA A 109 -16.26 4.88 4.08
CA ALA A 109 -15.60 3.59 4.21
C ALA A 109 -14.86 3.53 5.55
N LEU A 110 -15.35 2.66 6.44
CA LEU A 110 -14.73 2.39 7.73
C LEU A 110 -13.27 1.96 7.50
N PHE A 111 -12.38 2.74 8.10
CA PHE A 111 -10.96 2.42 8.13
C PHE A 111 -10.77 1.14 8.95
N LEU A 112 -10.58 0.00 8.27
CA LEU A 112 -10.31 -1.29 8.89
C LEU A 112 -8.93 -1.79 8.49
N VAL A 113 -8.06 -1.96 9.50
CA VAL A 113 -6.75 -2.60 9.34
C VAL A 113 -6.94 -4.08 9.57
N THR A 114 -6.93 -4.89 8.51
CA THR A 114 -7.14 -6.35 8.64
C THR A 114 -5.87 -7.08 9.09
N ALA A 115 -6.03 -8.21 9.78
CA ALA A 115 -4.90 -9.12 10.07
C ALA A 115 -4.13 -9.52 8.80
N GLN A 116 -4.83 -9.68 7.67
CA GLN A 116 -4.23 -9.95 6.38
C GLN A 116 -3.30 -8.81 5.93
N HIS A 117 -3.77 -7.56 6.02
CA HIS A 117 -2.95 -6.38 5.69
C HIS A 117 -1.73 -6.28 6.60
N LEU A 118 -1.88 -6.50 7.91
CA LEU A 118 -0.76 -6.50 8.85
C LEU A 118 0.28 -7.58 8.49
N THR A 119 -0.17 -8.79 8.15
CA THR A 119 0.71 -9.90 7.74
C THR A 119 1.52 -9.53 6.51
N ILE A 120 0.84 -8.97 5.49
CA ILE A 120 1.46 -8.59 4.23
C ILE A 120 2.43 -7.42 4.41
N ALA A 121 2.00 -6.38 5.13
CA ALA A 121 2.82 -5.22 5.43
C ALA A 121 4.10 -5.62 6.17
N ARG A 122 4.00 -6.49 7.19
CA ARG A 122 5.18 -7.02 7.90
C ARG A 122 6.07 -7.88 7.02
N ALA A 123 5.51 -8.71 6.17
CA ALA A 123 6.30 -9.54 5.26
C ALA A 123 7.15 -8.65 4.31
N LEU A 124 6.54 -7.57 3.79
CA LEU A 124 7.24 -6.59 2.96
C LEU A 124 8.32 -5.84 3.75
N THR A 125 8.05 -5.40 4.98
CA THR A 125 9.06 -4.70 5.79
C THR A 125 10.24 -5.60 6.17
N ARG A 126 10.00 -6.86 6.54
CA ARG A 126 11.09 -7.80 6.87
C ARG A 126 11.97 -8.14 5.68
N ARG A 127 11.37 -8.39 4.51
CA ARG A 127 12.10 -8.69 3.28
C ARG A 127 13.06 -7.57 2.92
N SER A 128 12.65 -6.34 3.18
CA SER A 128 13.42 -5.13 2.94
C SER A 128 14.73 -5.05 3.73
N CYS A 129 14.76 -5.64 4.92
CA CYS A 129 15.96 -5.67 5.76
C CYS A 129 16.94 -6.82 5.40
N SER A 130 16.50 -7.77 4.57
CA SER A 130 17.27 -8.99 4.26
C SER A 130 18.04 -8.93 2.94
N SER A 131 17.67 -8.03 2.03
CA SER A 131 18.36 -7.82 0.76
C SER A 131 19.19 -6.55 0.83
N GLY A 132 20.52 -6.66 0.73
CA GLY A 132 21.43 -5.51 0.67
C GLY A 132 21.28 -4.64 -0.60
N LEU A 133 20.34 -4.99 -1.48
CA LEU A 133 19.96 -4.18 -2.62
C LEU A 133 18.92 -3.15 -2.15
N MET A 134 19.08 -1.91 -2.60
CA MET A 134 18.30 -0.71 -2.27
C MET A 134 16.80 -0.59 -2.68
N PRO A 135 16.08 -1.52 -3.35
CA PRO A 135 14.72 -1.24 -3.86
C PRO A 135 13.64 -1.20 -2.79
N HIS A 136 13.91 -1.79 -1.63
CA HIS A 136 12.86 -2.13 -0.69
C HIS A 136 12.60 -1.04 0.36
N SER A 137 13.55 -0.13 0.60
CA SER A 137 13.39 0.90 1.63
C SER A 137 12.23 1.85 1.32
N ALA A 138 11.93 2.14 0.04
CA ALA A 138 10.82 3.02 -0.31
C ALA A 138 9.44 2.38 -0.06
N TRP A 139 9.34 1.05 -0.14
CA TRP A 139 8.14 0.31 0.27
C TRP A 139 7.97 0.33 1.78
N VAL A 140 9.05 0.10 2.54
CA VAL A 140 9.03 0.27 4.00
C VAL A 140 8.59 1.67 4.37
N ASP A 141 9.23 2.69 3.79
CA ASP A 141 8.89 4.08 4.03
C ASP A 141 7.42 4.37 3.72
N LEU A 142 6.85 3.81 2.63
CA LEU A 142 5.44 3.97 2.31
C LEU A 142 4.55 3.30 3.36
N ILE A 143 4.82 2.04 3.70
CA ILE A 143 4.05 1.26 4.67
C ILE A 143 4.08 1.92 6.05
N GLU A 144 5.26 2.29 6.53
CA GLU A 144 5.44 2.90 7.85
C GLU A 144 4.80 4.28 7.94
N ARG A 145 4.96 5.13 6.93
CA ARG A 145 4.32 6.45 6.90
C ARG A 145 2.80 6.31 6.87
N THR A 146 2.26 5.40 6.07
CA THR A 146 0.82 5.12 6.07
C THR A 146 0.38 4.57 7.43
N ALA A 147 1.13 3.65 8.04
CA ALA A 147 0.77 3.12 9.36
C ALA A 147 0.80 4.17 10.47
N GLN A 148 1.74 5.12 10.41
CA GLN A 148 1.81 6.25 11.34
C GLN A 148 0.64 7.21 11.14
N GLU A 149 0.36 7.60 9.89
CA GLU A 149 -0.72 8.54 9.57
C GLU A 149 -2.10 8.02 9.99
N PHE A 150 -2.28 6.70 9.93
CA PHE A 150 -3.54 6.04 10.30
C PHE A 150 -3.51 5.38 11.69
N GLY A 151 -2.45 5.60 12.49
CA GLY A 151 -2.39 5.20 13.89
C GLY A 151 -2.22 3.70 14.16
N TYR A 152 -1.83 2.89 13.17
CA TYR A 152 -1.61 1.45 13.33
C TYR A 152 -0.13 1.03 13.30
N PHE A 153 0.81 1.97 13.34
CA PHE A 153 2.25 1.69 13.28
C PHE A 153 2.73 0.67 14.30
N PHE A 154 2.26 0.74 15.56
CA PHE A 154 2.63 -0.22 16.61
C PHE A 154 2.23 -1.67 16.27
N GLN A 155 1.20 -1.86 15.43
CA GLN A 155 0.74 -3.17 14.99
C GLN A 155 1.67 -3.80 13.94
N LEU A 156 2.67 -3.07 13.44
CA LEU A 156 3.71 -3.62 12.55
C LEU A 156 4.89 -4.25 13.30
N ALA A 157 4.97 -4.07 14.62
CA ALA A 157 6.06 -4.62 15.43
C ALA A 157 6.08 -6.16 15.41
N ASP A 158 7.27 -6.76 15.47
CA ASP A 158 7.44 -8.21 15.36
C ASP A 158 6.75 -8.99 16.50
N ASP A 159 6.62 -8.37 17.67
CA ASP A 159 6.01 -8.91 18.87
C ASP A 159 4.48 -8.67 18.96
N TYR A 160 3.90 -7.87 18.06
CA TYR A 160 2.46 -7.70 18.03
C TYR A 160 1.77 -8.97 17.49
N ASN A 161 0.79 -9.48 18.25
CA ASN A 161 0.13 -10.74 17.95
C ASN A 161 -0.98 -10.57 16.88
N ILE A 162 -0.64 -10.87 15.62
CA ILE A 162 -1.59 -10.79 14.50
C ILE A 162 -2.70 -11.86 14.63
N GLU A 163 -2.42 -13.01 15.22
CA GLU A 163 -3.41 -14.08 15.38
C GLU A 163 -4.54 -13.64 16.31
N ILE A 164 -4.19 -13.02 17.44
CA ILE A 164 -5.18 -12.42 18.36
C ILE A 164 -5.90 -11.25 17.69
N HIS A 165 -5.22 -10.44 16.88
CA HIS A 165 -5.88 -9.40 16.10
C HIS A 165 -6.94 -9.99 15.16
N ALA A 166 -6.62 -11.09 14.46
CA ALA A 166 -7.58 -11.77 13.58
C ALA A 166 -8.78 -12.33 14.37
N GLU A 167 -8.51 -12.91 15.54
CA GLU A 167 -9.55 -13.44 16.44
C GLU A 167 -10.48 -12.33 16.96
N LEU A 168 -9.93 -11.20 17.38
CA LEU A 168 -10.73 -10.05 17.81
C LEU A 168 -11.59 -9.47 16.67
N GLN A 169 -11.03 -9.39 15.46
CA GLN A 169 -11.78 -8.94 14.28
C GLN A 169 -12.96 -9.85 13.94
N TYR A 170 -12.79 -11.17 14.13
CA TYR A 170 -13.87 -12.13 13.94
C TYR A 170 -15.03 -11.85 14.91
N TYR A 171 -14.74 -11.63 16.19
CA TYR A 171 -15.77 -11.34 17.20
C TYR A 171 -16.43 -9.96 17.02
N GLU A 172 -15.71 -8.94 16.55
CA GLU A 172 -16.29 -7.62 16.27
C GLU A 172 -17.30 -7.64 15.12
N GLN A 173 -17.08 -8.48 14.09
CA GLN A 173 -18.05 -8.68 13.01
C GLN A 173 -19.37 -9.29 13.52
N ASP A 174 -19.28 -10.19 14.50
CA ASP A 174 -20.45 -10.78 15.15
C ASP A 174 -21.19 -9.75 16.03
N LEU A 175 -20.49 -8.86 16.73
CA LEU A 175 -21.12 -7.78 17.51
C LEU A 175 -21.89 -6.77 16.65
N VAL A 176 -21.39 -6.44 15.45
CA VAL A 176 -22.09 -5.54 14.51
C VAL A 176 -23.33 -6.22 13.91
N THR A 177 -23.27 -7.52 13.63
CA THR A 177 -24.44 -8.27 13.11
C THR A 177 -25.52 -8.49 14.18
N TRP A 178 -25.14 -8.68 15.45
CA TRP A 178 -26.10 -8.82 16.56
C TRP A 178 -26.80 -7.51 16.91
N THR A 179 -26.10 -6.38 16.83
CA THR A 179 -26.67 -5.05 17.15
C THR A 179 -27.60 -4.51 16.05
N LEU A 180 -27.41 -4.91 14.80
CA LEU A 180 -28.30 -4.57 13.67
C LEU A 180 -29.43 -5.60 13.44
N GLY A 181 -29.27 -6.84 13.92
CA GLY A 181 -30.27 -7.92 13.80
C GLY A 181 -31.30 -7.96 14.94
N SER A 182 -31.11 -7.20 16.01
CA SER A 182 -31.99 -7.19 17.19
C SER A 182 -32.96 -6.00 17.16
N SER A 183 -33.84 -5.94 16.15
CA SER A 183 -35.06 -5.14 16.30
C SER A 183 -35.93 -5.80 17.38
N PRO A 184 -36.38 -5.07 18.42
CA PRO A 184 -37.24 -5.64 19.43
C PRO A 184 -38.57 -6.02 18.78
N LEU A 185 -38.98 -7.26 19.02
CA LEU A 185 -40.33 -7.76 18.78
C LEU A 185 -41.35 -6.75 19.32
N GLU A 186 -42.09 -6.08 18.43
CA GLU A 186 -43.35 -5.47 18.81
C GLU A 186 -44.30 -6.60 19.22
N VAL A 187 -44.49 -6.73 20.53
CA VAL A 187 -45.60 -7.48 21.12
C VAL A 187 -46.85 -6.70 20.79
N ILE A 188 -47.61 -7.19 19.80
CA ILE A 188 -48.97 -6.74 19.54
C ILE A 188 -49.87 -7.55 20.49
N GLU A 189 -50.37 -6.89 21.54
CA GLU A 189 -51.60 -7.30 22.26
C GLU A 189 -52.85 -6.90 21.46
#